data_AF-A0A937MM11-F1
#
_entry.id   AF-A0A937MM11-F1
#
_cell.length_a   1.000
_cell.length_b   1.000
_cell.length_c   1.000
_cell.angle_alpha   90.00
_cell.angle_beta   90.00
_cell.angle_gamma   90.00
#
_symmetry.space_group_name_H-M   'P 1'
#
loop_
_entity.id
_entity.type
_entity.pdbx_description
1 polymer ?
#
loop_
_entity_poly.entity_id
_entity_poly.type
_entity_poly.pdbx_seq_one_letter_code
_entity_poly.pdbx_strand_id
1 'polypeptide(L)'
;MVETTSKKFPVKILIIIVAGLAVIIAASSISLSMTSRTEFCMSCHEMERYKEELEKSSHAVDKDKNPIQCRQCHVPLGIGPKYLTVKGYVGIKDLIVSNFGDPANLDRRQMQKVARKFMSDENCRACHEDLMKDVKDKELSKIGQLCHEAYLLKNGNTTRRCAGCHFNMAHLPKFDRRYFFNEEFAKRLPLVEEKTQ
;
A
#
# COMPACT_ATOMS: atom_id res chain seq x y z
N MET A 1 7.52 36.39 -54.01
CA MET A 1 6.96 36.80 -52.71
C MET A 1 6.20 35.61 -52.15
N VAL A 2 6.74 34.93 -51.14
CA VAL A 2 6.06 33.79 -50.49
C VAL A 2 5.29 34.36 -49.32
N GLU A 3 3.96 34.49 -49.45
CA GLU A 3 3.08 34.86 -48.34
C GLU A 3 3.04 33.72 -47.32
N THR A 4 3.77 33.89 -46.22
CA THR A 4 3.62 33.07 -45.03
C THR A 4 2.34 33.49 -44.31
N THR A 5 1.23 32.85 -44.67
CA THR A 5 -0.04 33.02 -43.94
C THR A 5 0.12 32.47 -42.52
N SER A 6 0.40 33.36 -41.57
CA SER A 6 0.33 33.09 -40.13
C SER A 6 -1.13 32.79 -39.77
N LYS A 7 -1.52 31.51 -39.80
CA LYS A 7 -2.77 31.05 -39.18
C LYS A 7 -2.67 31.33 -37.69
N LYS A 8 -3.23 32.45 -37.24
CA LYS A 8 -3.43 32.73 -35.81
C LYS A 8 -4.29 31.61 -35.24
N PHE A 9 -3.67 30.69 -34.50
CA PHE A 9 -4.40 29.63 -33.82
C PHE A 9 -5.49 30.30 -32.97
N PRO A 10 -6.77 29.99 -33.14
CA PRO A 10 -7.84 30.73 -32.50
C PRO A 10 -7.73 30.51 -30.99
N VAL A 11 -7.36 31.58 -30.26
CA VAL A 11 -7.13 31.57 -28.81
C VAL A 11 -8.32 30.94 -28.06
N LYS A 12 -9.54 31.11 -28.56
CA LYS A 12 -10.76 30.46 -28.03
C LYS A 12 -10.71 28.92 -28.09
N ILE A 13 -10.21 28.34 -29.17
CA ILE A 13 -10.06 26.87 -29.28
C ILE A 13 -9.00 26.38 -28.30
N LEU A 14 -7.88 27.11 -28.17
CA LEU A 14 -6.85 26.77 -27.20
C LEU A 14 -7.39 26.81 -25.76
N ILE A 15 -8.18 27.83 -25.40
CA ILE A 15 -8.83 27.94 -24.09
C ILE A 15 -9.76 26.75 -23.84
N ILE A 16 -10.57 26.36 -24.82
CA ILE A 16 -11.48 25.21 -24.70
C ILE A 16 -10.70 23.90 -24.48
N ILE A 17 -9.62 23.69 -25.23
CA ILE A 17 -8.77 22.49 -25.09
C ILE A 17 -8.14 22.44 -23.70
N VAL A 18 -7.56 23.55 -23.23
CA VAL A 18 -6.92 23.62 -21.91
C VAL A 18 -7.95 23.42 -20.79
N ALA A 19 -9.12 24.05 -20.89
CA ALA A 19 -10.20 23.86 -19.93
C ALA A 19 -10.69 22.40 -19.92
N GLY A 20 -10.89 21.79 -21.09
CA GLY A 20 -11.28 20.39 -21.20
C GLY A 20 -10.25 19.44 -20.59
N LEU A 21 -8.96 19.67 -20.85
CA LEU A 21 -7.88 18.88 -20.27
C LEU A 21 -7.84 19.01 -18.75
N ALA A 22 -8.02 20.23 -18.22
CA ALA A 22 -8.07 20.47 -16.78
C ALA A 22 -9.21 19.69 -16.11
N VAL A 23 -10.40 19.67 -16.74
CA VAL A 23 -11.55 18.89 -16.25
C VAL A 23 -11.24 17.39 -16.25
N ILE A 24 -10.65 16.87 -17.32
CA ILE A 24 -10.28 15.44 -17.42
C ILE A 24 -9.27 15.07 -16.33
N ILE A 25 -8.25 15.89 -16.10
CA ILE A 25 -7.23 15.66 -15.07
C ILE A 25 -7.86 15.69 -13.68
N ALA A 26 -8.74 16.66 -13.40
CA ALA A 26 -9.44 16.78 -12.13
C ALA A 26 -10.33 15.56 -11.87
N ALA A 27 -11.17 15.19 -12.85
CA ALA A 27 -12.02 14.01 -12.77
C ALA A 27 -11.21 12.73 -12.55
N SER A 28 -10.12 12.55 -13.30
CA SER A 28 -9.23 11.39 -13.16
C SER A 28 -8.60 11.34 -11.77
N SER A 29 -8.14 12.47 -11.25
CA SER A 29 -7.52 12.57 -9.91
C SER A 29 -8.51 12.20 -8.80
N ILE A 30 -9.77 12.63 -8.93
CA ILE A 30 -10.85 12.26 -8.01
C ILE A 30 -11.13 10.76 -8.10
N SER A 31 -11.29 10.19 -9.30
CA SER A 31 -11.53 8.76 -9.50
C SER A 31 -10.40 7.90 -8.93
N LEU A 32 -9.14 8.28 -9.15
CA LEU A 32 -7.98 7.61 -8.57
C LEU A 32 -8.03 7.64 -7.04
N SER A 33 -8.35 8.80 -6.46
CA SER A 33 -8.45 8.96 -5.00
C SER A 33 -9.60 8.13 -4.41
N MET A 34 -10.77 8.10 -5.07
CA MET A 34 -11.93 7.32 -4.64
C MET A 34 -11.64 5.81 -4.68
N THR A 35 -11.06 5.33 -5.77
CA THR A 35 -10.69 3.91 -5.93
C THR A 35 -9.48 3.49 -5.10
N SER A 36 -8.94 4.38 -4.27
CA SER A 36 -7.89 4.09 -3.30
C SER A 36 -8.40 4.07 -1.86
N ARG A 37 -9.68 4.36 -1.61
CA ARG A 37 -10.22 4.32 -0.25
C ARG A 37 -10.55 2.90 0.20
N THR A 38 -10.59 2.68 1.51
CA THR A 38 -10.91 1.36 2.08
C THR A 38 -12.30 0.89 1.66
N GLU A 39 -13.27 1.78 1.52
CA GLU A 39 -14.63 1.43 1.08
C GLU A 39 -14.63 0.83 -0.33
N PHE A 40 -13.77 1.31 -1.22
CA PHE A 40 -13.62 0.73 -2.55
C PHE A 40 -12.94 -0.64 -2.47
N CYS A 41 -11.88 -0.80 -1.68
CA CYS A 41 -11.26 -2.11 -1.49
C CYS A 41 -12.27 -3.13 -0.95
N MET A 42 -13.10 -2.72 0.00
CA MET A 42 -14.14 -3.55 0.63
C MET A 42 -15.38 -3.77 -0.24
N SER A 43 -15.44 -3.23 -1.45
CA SER A 43 -16.50 -3.58 -2.40
C SER A 43 -16.38 -5.02 -2.92
N CYS A 44 -15.22 -5.65 -2.71
CA CYS A 44 -14.94 -7.04 -3.07
C CYS A 44 -14.91 -7.91 -1.79
N HIS A 45 -15.66 -9.01 -1.77
CA HIS A 45 -15.82 -9.85 -0.57
C HIS A 45 -14.51 -10.54 -0.16
N GLU A 46 -13.61 -10.80 -1.10
CA GLU A 46 -12.30 -11.40 -0.85
C GLU A 46 -11.41 -10.53 0.06
N MET A 47 -11.74 -9.24 0.23
CA MET A 47 -10.98 -8.33 1.10
C MET A 47 -11.36 -8.42 2.58
N GLU A 48 -12.52 -9.03 2.91
CA GLU A 48 -13.06 -9.07 4.29
C GLU A 48 -12.09 -9.66 5.29
N ARG A 49 -11.45 -10.78 4.93
CA ARG A 49 -10.45 -11.43 5.77
C ARG A 49 -9.29 -10.50 6.11
N TYR A 50 -8.78 -9.77 5.12
CA TYR A 50 -7.62 -8.90 5.32
C TYR A 50 -7.97 -7.68 6.18
N LYS A 51 -9.20 -7.16 6.04
CA LYS A 51 -9.72 -6.11 6.93
C LYS A 51 -9.86 -6.61 8.37
N GLU A 52 -10.42 -7.79 8.59
CA GLU A 52 -10.52 -8.36 9.93
C GLU A 52 -9.13 -8.56 10.58
N GLU A 53 -8.17 -9.08 9.82
CA GLU A 53 -6.79 -9.23 10.31
C GLU A 53 -6.16 -7.87 10.65
N LEU A 54 -6.37 -6.86 9.80
CA LEU A 54 -5.85 -5.50 9.99
C LEU A 54 -6.41 -4.86 11.28
N GLU A 55 -7.71 -4.93 11.48
CA GLU A 55 -8.40 -4.36 12.65
C GLU A 55 -7.94 -4.98 13.98
N LYS A 56 -7.39 -6.20 13.94
CA LYS A 56 -6.86 -6.92 15.11
C LYS A 56 -5.35 -6.78 15.28
N SER A 57 -4.68 -6.14 14.32
CA SER A 57 -3.23 -6.00 14.27
C SER A 57 -2.71 -4.82 15.11
N SER A 58 -1.39 -4.64 15.14
CA SER A 58 -0.76 -3.43 15.68
C SER A 58 -0.98 -2.18 14.81
N HIS A 59 -1.44 -2.36 13.57
CA HIS A 59 -1.71 -1.29 12.62
C HIS A 59 -3.20 -1.02 12.45
N ALA A 60 -4.05 -1.33 13.43
CA ALA A 60 -5.49 -1.06 13.33
C ALA A 60 -5.81 0.45 13.22
N VAL A 61 -4.93 1.30 13.75
CA VAL A 61 -5.07 2.76 13.74
C VAL A 61 -3.82 3.45 13.20
N ASP A 62 -4.00 4.65 12.67
CA ASP A 62 -2.91 5.51 12.22
C ASP A 62 -2.31 6.36 13.36
N LYS A 63 -1.31 7.18 13.02
CA LYS A 63 -0.62 8.08 13.97
C LYS A 63 -1.56 9.06 14.69
N ASP A 64 -2.69 9.39 14.05
CA ASP A 64 -3.70 10.32 14.56
C ASP A 64 -4.85 9.57 15.26
N LYS A 65 -4.68 8.25 15.49
CA LYS A 65 -5.63 7.33 16.14
C LYS A 65 -6.93 7.11 15.36
N ASN A 66 -6.95 7.40 14.06
CA ASN A 66 -8.07 7.05 13.20
C ASN A 66 -7.91 5.61 12.68
N PRO A 67 -9.00 4.92 12.31
CA PRO A 67 -8.89 3.63 11.63
C PRO A 67 -8.01 3.75 10.39
N ILE A 68 -6.95 2.92 10.34
CA ILE A 68 -6.02 2.99 9.22
C ILE A 68 -6.74 2.58 7.93
N GLN A 69 -6.36 3.21 6.84
CA GLN A 69 -6.89 2.95 5.50
C GLN A 69 -5.96 2.03 4.74
N CYS A 70 -6.50 1.13 3.90
CA CYS A 70 -5.70 0.24 3.04
C CYS A 70 -4.64 1.02 2.23
N ARG A 71 -5.04 2.21 1.75
CA ARG A 71 -4.20 3.13 0.98
C ARG A 71 -2.95 3.60 1.71
N GLN A 72 -3.00 3.73 3.03
CA GLN A 72 -1.88 4.24 3.81
C GLN A 72 -0.67 3.30 3.74
N CYS A 73 -0.86 2.02 3.43
CA CYS A 73 0.23 1.04 3.27
C CYS A 73 0.37 0.52 1.83
N HIS A 74 -0.73 0.27 1.13
CA HIS A 74 -0.72 -0.45 -0.17
C HIS A 74 -0.63 0.45 -1.40
N VAL A 75 -0.88 1.75 -1.25
CA VAL A 75 -0.92 2.69 -2.38
C VAL A 75 0.19 3.72 -2.20
N PRO A 76 1.12 3.88 -3.16
CA PRO A 76 2.18 4.87 -3.07
C PRO A 76 1.66 6.29 -2.75
N LEU A 77 2.46 7.08 -2.06
CA LEU A 77 2.07 8.44 -1.70
C LEU A 77 2.11 9.38 -2.92
N GLY A 78 1.08 10.24 -3.02
CA GLY A 78 0.93 11.21 -4.12
C GLY A 78 0.52 10.59 -5.45
N ILE A 79 -0.25 11.33 -6.25
CA ILE A 79 -0.58 10.91 -7.61
C ILE A 79 0.63 11.20 -8.51
N GLY A 80 1.17 10.17 -9.16
CA GLY A 80 2.34 10.26 -10.02
C GLY A 80 2.65 8.93 -10.72
N PRO A 81 3.77 8.82 -11.45
CA PRO A 81 4.08 7.64 -12.25
C PRO A 81 4.13 6.34 -11.44
N LYS A 82 4.74 6.37 -10.25
CA LYS A 82 4.81 5.21 -9.35
C LYS A 82 3.43 4.79 -8.86
N TYR A 83 2.62 5.75 -8.42
CA TYR A 83 1.23 5.52 -8.00
C TYR A 83 0.42 4.86 -9.12
N LEU A 84 0.46 5.44 -10.33
CA LEU A 84 -0.30 4.93 -11.48
C LEU A 84 0.15 3.53 -11.90
N THR A 85 1.46 3.28 -11.90
CA THR A 85 2.04 1.97 -12.26
C THR A 85 1.63 0.91 -11.25
N VAL A 86 1.82 1.17 -9.95
CA VAL A 86 1.48 0.19 -8.89
C VAL A 86 -0.03 -0.04 -8.85
N LYS A 87 -0.83 1.03 -8.83
CA LYS A 87 -2.29 0.93 -8.78
C LYS A 87 -2.87 0.22 -10.01
N GLY A 88 -2.36 0.56 -11.20
CA GLY A 88 -2.77 -0.10 -12.45
C GLY A 88 -2.41 -1.58 -12.45
N TYR A 89 -1.17 -1.92 -12.13
CA TYR A 89 -0.70 -3.31 -12.14
C TYR A 89 -1.44 -4.17 -11.09
N VAL A 90 -1.47 -3.73 -9.83
CA VAL A 90 -2.10 -4.48 -8.74
C VAL A 90 -3.62 -4.53 -8.94
N GLY A 91 -4.26 -3.42 -9.30
CA GLY A 91 -5.70 -3.39 -9.55
C GLY A 91 -6.13 -4.30 -10.71
N ILE A 92 -5.41 -4.32 -11.84
CA ILE A 92 -5.71 -5.23 -12.95
C ILE A 92 -5.50 -6.69 -12.51
N LYS A 93 -4.42 -6.97 -11.79
CA LYS A 93 -4.16 -8.32 -11.26
C LYS A 93 -5.30 -8.79 -10.36
N ASP A 94 -5.76 -7.95 -9.44
CA ASP A 94 -6.83 -8.29 -8.51
C ASP A 94 -8.15 -8.50 -9.25
N LEU A 95 -8.47 -7.69 -10.26
CA LEU A 95 -9.64 -7.91 -11.13
C LEU A 95 -9.56 -9.25 -11.86
N ILE A 96 -8.40 -9.61 -12.42
CA ILE A 96 -8.23 -10.90 -13.10
C ILE A 96 -8.44 -12.06 -12.13
N VAL A 97 -7.85 -12.00 -10.94
CA VAL A 97 -8.00 -13.05 -9.92
C VAL A 97 -9.44 -13.16 -9.43
N SER A 98 -10.12 -12.03 -9.22
CA SER A 98 -11.51 -11.98 -8.76
C SER A 98 -12.48 -12.59 -9.79
N ASN A 99 -12.28 -12.32 -11.08
CA ASN A 99 -13.19 -12.76 -12.14
C ASN A 99 -12.87 -14.15 -12.72
N PHE A 100 -11.60 -14.55 -12.74
CA PHE A 100 -11.14 -15.76 -13.43
C PHE A 100 -10.34 -16.73 -12.54
N GLY A 101 -10.02 -16.33 -11.31
CA GLY A 101 -9.26 -17.13 -10.36
C GLY A 101 -10.12 -17.73 -9.26
N ASP A 102 -9.45 -18.16 -8.19
CA ASP A 102 -10.06 -18.61 -6.95
C ASP A 102 -9.57 -17.71 -5.80
N PRO A 103 -10.22 -16.54 -5.58
CA PRO A 103 -9.79 -15.59 -4.57
C PRO A 103 -9.93 -16.15 -3.13
N ALA A 104 -10.75 -17.19 -2.92
CA ALA A 104 -10.90 -17.83 -1.61
C ALA A 104 -9.73 -18.74 -1.24
N ASN A 105 -9.00 -19.27 -2.24
CA ASN A 105 -7.94 -20.26 -2.04
C ASN A 105 -6.58 -19.79 -2.59
N LEU A 106 -6.26 -18.50 -2.42
CA LEU A 106 -4.97 -17.95 -2.82
C LEU A 106 -3.83 -18.45 -1.92
N ASP A 107 -2.69 -18.80 -2.54
CA ASP A 107 -1.44 -19.10 -1.82
C ASP A 107 -0.93 -17.83 -1.11
N ARG A 108 -1.29 -17.70 0.17
CA ARG A 108 -0.91 -16.56 1.01
C ARG A 108 0.60 -16.42 1.18
N ARG A 109 1.37 -17.52 1.10
CA ARG A 109 2.84 -17.47 1.20
C ARG A 109 3.43 -16.79 -0.02
N GLN A 110 2.92 -17.07 -1.22
CA GLN A 110 3.35 -16.39 -2.44
C GLN A 110 2.83 -14.96 -2.48
N MET A 111 1.59 -14.71 -2.07
CA MET A 111 1.04 -13.36 -1.96
C MET A 111 1.91 -12.46 -1.09
N GLN A 112 2.34 -12.92 0.10
CA GLN A 112 3.22 -12.13 0.97
C GLN A 112 4.55 -11.75 0.30
N LYS A 113 5.13 -12.62 -0.53
CA LYS A 113 6.38 -12.28 -1.26
C LYS A 113 6.13 -11.18 -2.29
N VAL A 114 5.01 -11.25 -3.00
CA VAL A 114 4.63 -10.25 -4.01
C VAL A 114 4.24 -8.94 -3.34
N ALA A 115 3.39 -8.96 -2.31
CA ALA A 115 2.93 -7.79 -1.58
C ALA A 115 4.10 -6.95 -1.05
N ARG A 116 5.11 -7.59 -0.47
CA ARG A 116 6.33 -6.92 0.04
C ARG A 116 7.12 -6.14 -1.03
N LYS A 117 6.99 -6.49 -2.31
CA LYS A 117 7.64 -5.75 -3.41
C LYS A 117 6.93 -4.46 -3.77
N PHE A 118 5.61 -4.44 -3.61
CA PHE A 118 4.74 -3.30 -3.95
C PHE A 118 4.47 -2.38 -2.76
N MET A 119 4.74 -2.82 -1.54
CA MET A 119 4.78 -1.95 -0.37
C MET A 119 5.98 -1.00 -0.45
N SER A 120 5.69 0.28 -0.36
CA SER A 120 6.67 1.35 -0.43
C SER A 120 7.13 1.74 0.97
N ASP A 121 8.43 1.88 1.18
CA ASP A 121 8.96 2.32 2.48
C ASP A 121 8.55 3.76 2.81
N GLU A 122 8.20 4.57 1.80
CA GLU A 122 7.69 5.94 2.00
C GLU A 122 6.36 5.93 2.78
N ASN A 123 5.53 4.91 2.57
CA ASN A 123 4.27 4.73 3.28
C ASN A 123 4.49 4.39 4.75
N CYS A 124 5.46 3.53 5.06
CA CYS A 124 5.86 3.23 6.43
C CYS A 124 6.40 4.50 7.12
N ARG A 125 7.28 5.23 6.43
CA ARG A 125 7.96 6.42 6.95
C ARG A 125 7.07 7.66 7.07
N ALA A 126 5.87 7.65 6.47
CA ALA A 126 4.87 8.70 6.69
C ALA A 126 4.28 8.69 8.11
N CYS A 127 4.49 7.62 8.87
CA CYS A 127 4.15 7.55 10.30
C CYS A 127 5.37 7.19 11.16
N HIS A 128 6.29 6.37 10.64
CA HIS A 128 7.57 6.03 11.30
C HIS A 128 8.69 6.97 10.83
N GLU A 129 8.60 8.23 11.23
CA GLU A 129 9.54 9.27 10.81
C GLU A 129 10.91 9.09 11.47
N ASP A 130 10.91 8.90 12.80
CA ASP A 130 12.10 8.54 13.56
C ASP A 130 12.21 7.02 13.67
N LEU A 131 13.14 6.45 12.90
CA LEU A 131 13.38 5.01 12.90
C LEU A 131 14.15 4.55 14.15
N MET A 132 14.64 5.41 15.02
CA MET A 132 15.34 4.99 16.25
C MET A 132 14.40 4.83 17.44
N LYS A 133 13.13 5.18 17.25
CA LYS A 133 12.11 5.13 18.30
C LYS A 133 10.91 4.29 17.90
N ASP A 134 10.22 3.76 18.91
CA ASP A 134 8.92 3.11 18.72
C ASP A 134 7.78 4.13 18.66
N VAL A 135 6.56 3.64 18.43
CA VAL A 135 5.34 4.46 18.33
C VAL A 135 4.95 5.15 19.65
N LYS A 136 5.65 4.87 20.76
CA LYS A 136 5.48 5.49 22.08
C LYS A 136 6.65 6.43 22.41
N ASP A 137 7.43 6.83 21.40
CA ASP A 137 8.62 7.70 21.51
C ASP A 137 9.71 7.12 22.42
N LYS A 138 9.75 5.79 22.58
CA LYS A 138 10.80 5.10 23.33
C LYS A 138 11.90 4.63 22.40
N GLU A 139 13.14 4.72 22.86
CA GLU A 139 14.30 4.17 22.16
C GLU A 139 14.10 2.68 21.85
N LEU A 140 14.44 2.30 20.61
CA LEU A 140 14.44 0.90 20.22
C LEU A 140 15.53 0.12 20.95
N SER A 141 15.36 -1.21 21.02
CA SER A 141 16.43 -2.10 21.45
C SER A 141 17.71 -1.89 20.63
N LYS A 142 18.88 -2.21 21.20
CA LYS A 142 20.16 -2.05 20.48
C LYS A 142 20.20 -2.80 19.15
N ILE A 143 19.60 -3.99 19.10
CA ILE A 143 19.49 -4.77 17.86
C ILE A 143 18.62 -4.04 16.83
N GLY A 144 17.47 -3.49 17.25
CA GLY A 144 16.60 -2.72 16.37
C GLY A 144 17.29 -1.49 15.77
N GLN A 145 18.03 -0.74 16.60
CA GLN A 145 18.83 0.40 16.14
C GLN A 145 19.85 -0.02 15.08
N LEU A 146 20.63 -1.09 15.33
CA LEU A 146 21.61 -1.59 14.35
C LEU A 146 20.96 -2.03 13.04
N CYS A 147 19.79 -2.68 13.08
CA CYS A 147 19.05 -3.04 11.87
C CYS A 147 18.61 -1.80 11.07
N HIS A 148 18.16 -0.74 11.73
CA HIS A 148 17.78 0.50 11.06
C HIS A 148 19.00 1.31 10.59
N GLU A 149 20.13 1.28 11.29
CA GLU A 149 21.40 1.83 10.79
C GLU A 149 21.84 1.14 9.50
N ALA A 150 21.70 -0.19 9.41
CA ALA A 150 22.01 -0.94 8.18
C ALA A 150 21.05 -0.59 7.03
N TYR A 151 19.76 -0.41 7.31
CA TYR A 151 18.78 0.06 6.32
C TYR A 151 19.09 1.49 5.83
N LEU A 152 19.53 2.36 6.74
CA LEU A 152 19.94 3.74 6.44
C LEU A 152 21.36 3.86 5.87
N LEU A 153 22.05 2.74 5.63
CA LEU A 153 23.43 2.69 5.13
C LEU A 153 24.43 3.46 6.01
N LYS A 154 24.15 3.56 7.32
CA LYS A 154 25.03 4.19 8.31
C LYS A 154 26.01 3.19 8.91
N ASN A 155 25.58 1.94 9.08
CA ASN A 155 26.39 0.87 9.69
C ASN A 155 25.97 -0.50 9.13
N GLY A 156 26.84 -1.14 8.34
CA GLY A 156 26.48 -2.33 7.57
C GLY A 156 25.61 -2.01 6.35
N ASN A 157 24.97 -3.03 5.76
CA ASN A 157 24.11 -2.89 4.59
C ASN A 157 23.02 -3.97 4.58
N THR A 158 21.82 -3.63 4.09
CA THR A 158 20.74 -4.56 3.80
C THR A 158 20.02 -4.16 2.53
N THR A 159 19.61 -5.14 1.73
CA THR A 159 18.73 -4.94 0.57
C THR A 159 17.24 -5.10 0.93
N ARG A 160 16.94 -5.43 2.20
CA ARG A 160 15.56 -5.60 2.67
C ARG A 160 14.93 -4.25 2.96
N ARG A 161 13.74 -4.06 2.38
CA ARG A 161 12.79 -2.97 2.67
C ARG A 161 12.10 -3.17 4.01
N CYS A 162 11.34 -2.17 4.49
CA CYS A 162 10.62 -2.21 5.76
C CYS A 162 9.77 -3.48 5.89
N ALA A 163 8.90 -3.74 4.90
CA ALA A 163 8.04 -4.92 4.88
C ALA A 163 8.82 -6.26 4.73
N GLY A 164 10.09 -6.21 4.32
CA GLY A 164 10.97 -7.36 4.21
C GLY A 164 11.43 -7.89 5.57
N CYS A 165 11.69 -6.98 6.52
CA CYS A 165 12.07 -7.31 7.90
C CYS A 165 10.84 -7.36 8.83
N HIS A 166 9.97 -6.36 8.74
CA HIS A 166 8.70 -6.32 9.44
C HIS A 166 7.66 -7.01 8.57
N PHE A 167 7.48 -8.32 8.69
CA PHE A 167 6.40 -9.04 8.03
C PHE A 167 5.29 -9.35 9.04
N ASN A 168 4.09 -9.66 8.55
CA ASN A 168 2.91 -9.98 9.37
C ASN A 168 2.47 -8.88 10.34
N MET A 169 2.77 -7.63 10.00
CA MET A 169 2.43 -6.47 10.83
C MET A 169 0.92 -6.14 10.85
N ALA A 170 0.19 -6.57 9.82
CA ALA A 170 -1.22 -6.26 9.58
C ALA A 170 -2.05 -7.46 9.13
N HIS A 171 -1.43 -8.40 8.38
CA HIS A 171 -2.08 -9.60 7.88
C HIS A 171 -1.26 -10.82 8.28
N LEU A 172 -1.86 -11.74 9.04
CA LEU A 172 -1.14 -12.88 9.64
C LEU A 172 -1.79 -14.21 9.23
N PRO A 173 -1.19 -14.93 8.27
CA PRO A 173 -1.65 -16.26 7.87
C PRO A 173 -1.43 -17.30 8.96
N LYS A 174 -2.23 -18.36 8.95
CA LYS A 174 -2.21 -19.41 9.99
C LYS A 174 -0.82 -20.04 10.14
N PHE A 175 -0.15 -20.30 9.02
CA PHE A 175 1.16 -20.96 9.02
C PHE A 175 2.27 -20.15 9.72
N ASP A 176 2.13 -18.83 9.83
CA ASP A 176 3.10 -17.96 10.50
C ASP A 176 2.72 -17.65 11.96
N ARG A 177 1.54 -18.07 12.43
CA ARG A 177 1.11 -17.88 13.84
C ARG A 177 1.99 -18.64 14.83
N ARG A 178 2.74 -19.64 14.36
CA ARG A 178 3.69 -20.43 15.16
C ARG A 178 4.92 -19.65 15.65
N TYR A 179 5.22 -18.49 15.05
CA TYR A 179 6.39 -17.72 15.43
C TYR A 179 6.12 -16.93 16.71
N PHE A 180 7.05 -16.97 17.67
CA PHE A 180 6.88 -16.34 18.98
C PHE A 180 6.52 -14.84 18.88
N PHE A 181 7.12 -14.11 17.93
CA PHE A 181 6.86 -12.68 17.73
C PHE A 181 5.47 -12.38 17.15
N ASN A 182 4.75 -13.39 16.65
CA ASN A 182 3.37 -13.28 16.17
C ASN A 182 2.35 -13.72 17.22
N GLU A 183 2.76 -14.25 18.38
CA GLU A 183 1.87 -14.89 19.34
C GLU A 183 0.76 -13.96 19.82
N GLU A 184 1.09 -12.73 20.19
CA GLU A 184 0.13 -11.73 20.66
C GLU A 184 -0.86 -11.30 19.58
N PHE A 185 -0.43 -11.24 18.32
CA PHE A 185 -1.33 -10.97 17.20
C PHE A 185 -2.22 -12.19 16.92
N ALA A 186 -1.64 -13.39 16.93
CA ALA A 186 -2.36 -14.64 16.70
C ALA A 186 -3.50 -14.86 17.71
N LYS A 187 -3.30 -14.51 18.99
CA LYS A 187 -4.32 -14.59 20.06
C LYS A 187 -5.57 -13.75 19.76
N ARG A 188 -5.45 -12.66 19.00
CA ARG A 188 -6.56 -11.76 18.66
C ARG A 188 -7.36 -12.24 17.45
N LEU A 189 -6.76 -13.10 16.63
CA LEU A 189 -7.37 -13.58 15.39
C LEU A 189 -8.31 -14.76 15.67
N PRO A 190 -9.40 -14.87 14.89
CA PRO A 190 -10.28 -16.03 15.02
C PRO A 190 -9.53 -17.31 14.66
N LEU A 191 -9.93 -18.41 15.28
CA LEU A 191 -9.48 -19.77 14.95
C LEU A 191 -10.19 -20.24 13.68
N VAL A 192 -9.90 -19.59 12.54
CA VAL A 192 -10.46 -20.00 11.25
C VAL A 192 -9.62 -21.12 10.67
N GLU A 193 -10.26 -22.20 10.22
CA GLU A 193 -9.63 -23.24 9.43
C GLU A 193 -9.26 -22.69 8.04
N GLU A 194 -8.00 -22.28 7.86
CA GLU A 194 -7.42 -22.24 6.52
C GLU A 194 -7.22 -23.69 6.07
N LYS A 195 -7.81 -24.07 4.93
CA LYS A 195 -7.44 -25.30 4.23
C LYS A 195 -5.95 -25.22 3.90
N THR A 196 -5.17 -26.10 4.50
CA THR A 196 -3.76 -26.31 4.14
C THR A 196 -3.70 -26.75 2.68
N GLN A 197 -3.09 -25.94 1.82
CA GLN A 197 -2.55 -26.38 0.53
C GLN A 197 -1.11 -26.85 0.75
#